data_AF-F2QQ86-F1
#
_entry.id   AF-F2QQ86-F1
#
_cell.length_a   1.000
_cell.length_b   1.000
_cell.length_c   1.000
_cell.angle_alpha   90.00
_cell.angle_beta   90.00
_cell.angle_gamma   90.00
#
_symmetry.space_group_name_H-M   'P 1'
#
loop_
_entity.id
_entity.type
_entity.pdbx_description
1 polymer ?
#
loop_
_entity_poly.entity_id
_entity_poly.type
_entity_poly.pdbx_seq_one_letter_code
_entity_poly.pdbx_strand_id
1 'polypeptide(L)'
;MEWKLKPELEPPVDLFNGNIVSPLEDMSFIGQAPNFIPTGDIIQQSITPIPDNNSSDSSKDQVVNKKKEQNRAAQRAFRQRKEAKIQELTELLNQSKKENYSLKLQLDQLKQSLNPREPKDLNYEFPSTKNEFIHTLLKDNTKHNLSGADVNVSKTYTDCDQELLTISAVWDYLDQKRSNIEENSQELDIQSIVESLKGNERCHGYGPAYPKSLIDELVCQYTYDS
;
A
#
# COMPACT_ATOMS: atom_id res chain seq x y z
N MET A 1 -37.90 -10.55 42.07
CA MET A 1 -37.76 -10.62 40.60
C MET A 1 -36.37 -10.13 40.26
N GLU A 2 -35.42 -11.05 40.25
CA GLU A 2 -34.02 -10.79 39.88
C GLU A 2 -33.86 -10.99 38.37
N TRP A 3 -33.41 -9.96 37.67
CA TRP A 3 -32.99 -10.09 36.28
C TRP A 3 -31.47 -10.27 36.26
N LYS A 4 -31.03 -11.50 35.95
CA LYS A 4 -29.62 -11.82 35.74
C LYS A 4 -29.21 -11.41 34.32
N LEU A 5 -28.25 -10.48 34.20
CA LEU A 5 -27.53 -10.25 32.94
C LEU A 5 -26.62 -11.45 32.63
N LYS A 6 -26.66 -11.95 31.40
CA LYS A 6 -25.66 -12.89 30.86
C LYS A 6 -24.39 -12.12 30.44
N PRO A 7 -23.20 -12.71 30.60
CA PRO A 7 -21.94 -12.09 30.20
C PRO A 7 -21.74 -12.17 28.68
N GLU A 8 -21.38 -11.04 28.09
CA GLU A 8 -20.99 -10.91 26.70
C GLU A 8 -19.55 -11.44 26.54
N LEU A 9 -19.36 -12.34 25.58
CA LEU A 9 -18.08 -12.96 25.23
C LEU A 9 -17.22 -11.96 24.45
N GLU A 10 -16.10 -11.55 25.02
CA GLU A 10 -15.08 -10.80 24.27
C GLU A 10 -14.33 -11.70 23.28
N PRO A 11 -14.10 -11.25 22.02
CA PRO A 11 -13.10 -11.86 21.15
C PRO A 11 -11.67 -11.39 21.49
N PRO A 12 -10.65 -12.21 21.16
CA PRO A 12 -9.33 -12.17 21.78
C PRO A 12 -8.47 -10.98 21.37
N VAL A 13 -7.71 -10.53 22.36
CA VAL A 13 -6.59 -9.60 22.27
C VAL A 13 -5.41 -10.20 21.50
N ASP A 14 -4.63 -9.27 20.94
CA ASP A 14 -3.25 -9.37 20.44
C ASP A 14 -3.04 -9.80 18.99
N LEU A 15 -2.73 -8.79 18.15
CA LEU A 15 -1.38 -8.61 17.58
C LEU A 15 -1.37 -7.33 16.71
N PHE A 16 -1.17 -6.17 17.37
CA PHE A 16 -0.66 -4.97 16.69
C PHE A 16 0.67 -4.59 17.33
N ASN A 17 1.72 -5.30 16.91
CA ASN A 17 3.08 -4.79 17.00
C ASN A 17 3.26 -3.81 15.82
N GLY A 18 3.06 -2.53 16.11
CA GLY A 18 3.32 -1.45 15.17
C GLY A 18 3.13 -0.15 15.91
N ASN A 19 4.24 0.58 16.11
CA ASN A 19 4.32 1.89 16.76
C ASN A 19 3.10 2.77 16.47
N ILE A 20 2.14 2.77 17.39
CA ILE A 20 1.22 3.87 17.55
C ILE A 20 1.90 4.80 18.53
N VAL A 21 2.63 5.77 18.00
CA VAL A 21 2.91 6.99 18.75
C VAL A 21 1.55 7.57 19.09
N SER A 22 1.20 7.52 20.36
CA SER A 22 0.00 8.14 20.93
C SER A 22 -0.11 9.59 20.48
N PRO A 23 -1.19 10.01 19.77
CA PRO A 23 -1.49 11.43 19.62
C PRO A 23 -2.23 11.89 20.88
N LEU A 24 -1.56 11.80 22.04
CA LEU A 24 -2.02 12.39 23.29
C LEU A 24 -1.05 13.44 23.83
N GLU A 25 -0.23 14.01 22.94
CA GLU A 25 0.64 15.14 23.22
C GLU A 25 0.69 16.08 22.02
N ASP A 26 -0.46 16.56 21.54
CA ASP A 26 -0.54 17.90 20.95
C ASP A 26 -1.97 18.44 20.96
N MET A 27 -2.49 18.69 22.15
CA MET A 27 -3.64 19.58 22.36
C MET A 27 -3.13 20.94 22.85
N SER A 28 -2.04 21.44 22.26
CA SER A 28 -1.60 22.82 22.48
C SER A 28 -2.35 23.84 21.60
N PHE A 29 -3.28 23.39 20.75
CA PHE A 29 -4.11 24.26 19.90
C PHE A 29 -5.56 24.38 20.40
N ILE A 30 -5.78 24.47 21.71
CA ILE A 30 -6.93 25.25 22.18
C ILE A 30 -6.50 26.70 22.04
N GLY A 31 -6.83 27.32 20.90
CA GLY A 31 -6.75 28.76 20.76
C GLY A 31 -7.39 29.38 21.99
N GLN A 32 -6.59 30.13 22.75
CA GLN A 32 -7.03 30.88 23.92
C GLN A 32 -8.38 31.53 23.59
N ALA A 33 -9.37 31.33 24.47
CA ALA A 33 -10.54 32.19 24.46
C ALA A 33 -10.01 33.63 24.49
N PRO A 34 -10.45 34.53 23.58
CA PRO A 34 -9.94 35.88 23.58
C PRO A 34 -10.17 36.48 24.97
N ASN A 35 -9.07 36.84 25.63
CA ASN A 35 -9.11 37.62 26.85
C ASN A 35 -9.85 38.91 26.52
N PHE A 36 -11.09 39.02 26.99
CA PHE A 36 -11.78 40.30 27.06
C PHE A 36 -11.01 41.15 28.07
N ILE A 37 -10.02 41.90 27.60
CA ILE A 37 -9.49 43.03 28.34
C ILE A 37 -10.61 44.07 28.33
N PRO A 38 -11.19 44.45 29.48
CA PRO A 38 -12.04 45.61 29.52
C PRO A 38 -11.11 46.82 29.36
N THR A 39 -10.92 47.31 28.14
CA THR A 39 -10.37 48.64 27.92
C THR A 39 -11.40 49.64 28.42
N GLY A 40 -11.34 49.90 29.72
CA GLY A 40 -11.90 51.10 30.31
C GLY A 40 -11.04 52.26 29.88
N ASP A 41 -11.42 52.92 28.79
CA ASP A 41 -11.15 54.35 28.67
C ASP A 41 -12.14 55.07 29.57
N ILE A 42 -11.58 55.53 30.68
CA ILE A 42 -12.17 56.47 31.61
C ILE A 42 -12.47 57.76 30.84
N ILE A 43 -13.75 58.08 30.67
CA ILE A 43 -14.20 59.47 30.75
C ILE A 43 -14.93 59.60 32.07
N GLN A 44 -14.18 60.05 33.09
CA GLN A 44 -14.74 60.68 34.28
C GLN A 44 -15.43 61.96 33.84
N GLN A 45 -16.75 61.94 33.70
CA GLN A 45 -17.55 63.16 33.84
C GLN A 45 -18.74 62.86 34.75
N SER A 46 -18.59 63.38 35.97
CA SER A 46 -19.59 63.68 36.99
C SER A 46 -21.05 63.52 36.57
N ILE A 47 -21.78 62.77 37.39
CA ILE A 47 -23.24 62.80 37.47
C ILE A 47 -23.65 64.25 37.78
N THR A 48 -24.17 64.96 36.78
CA THR A 48 -24.99 66.17 36.98
C THR A 48 -26.46 65.74 36.90
N PRO A 49 -27.31 66.13 37.87
CA PRO A 49 -28.76 65.97 37.72
C PRO A 49 -29.35 67.18 36.98
N ILE A 50 -30.47 66.94 36.26
CA ILE A 50 -31.49 67.90 35.74
C ILE A 50 -31.28 68.36 34.26
N PRO A 51 -32.33 68.59 33.42
CA PRO A 51 -33.78 68.37 33.56
C PRO A 51 -34.40 67.42 32.51
N ASP A 52 -35.61 66.96 32.81
CA ASP A 52 -36.56 66.42 31.85
C ASP A 52 -36.77 67.39 30.67
N ASN A 53 -36.52 66.93 29.45
CA ASN A 53 -37.09 67.57 28.27
C ASN A 53 -37.54 66.50 27.27
N ASN A 54 -38.82 66.16 27.40
CA ASN A 54 -39.59 65.31 26.49
C ASN A 54 -39.50 65.82 25.05
N SER A 55 -38.79 65.09 24.18
CA SER A 55 -39.21 64.88 22.79
C SER A 55 -38.34 63.80 22.11
N SER A 56 -38.96 62.70 21.68
CA SER A 56 -38.42 61.62 20.81
C SER A 56 -37.67 60.42 21.47
N ASP A 57 -38.24 59.81 22.51
CA ASP A 57 -37.67 58.64 23.20
C ASP A 57 -38.04 57.26 22.60
N SER A 58 -39.21 57.15 21.95
CA SER A 58 -39.70 55.89 21.37
C SER A 58 -38.86 55.35 20.20
N SER A 59 -38.11 56.21 19.49
CA SER A 59 -37.26 55.79 18.38
C SER A 59 -35.94 55.13 18.82
N LYS A 60 -35.38 55.50 19.97
CA LYS A 60 -34.11 54.93 20.46
C LYS A 60 -34.31 53.50 20.99
N ASP A 61 -35.39 53.27 21.73
CA ASP A 61 -35.74 51.94 22.24
C ASP A 61 -36.11 50.95 21.13
N GLN A 62 -36.79 51.43 20.08
CA GLN A 62 -37.02 50.60 18.89
C GLN A 62 -35.72 50.21 18.19
N VAL A 63 -34.72 51.09 18.14
CA VAL A 63 -33.41 50.78 17.55
C VAL A 63 -32.65 49.75 18.40
N VAL A 64 -32.69 49.85 19.73
CA VAL A 64 -32.06 48.88 20.63
C VAL A 64 -32.72 47.49 20.53
N ASN A 65 -34.06 47.44 20.52
CA ASN A 65 -34.79 46.17 20.36
C ASN A 65 -34.51 45.51 19.00
N LYS A 66 -34.47 46.29 17.92
CA LYS A 66 -34.09 45.80 16.58
C LYS A 66 -32.65 45.24 16.58
N LYS A 67 -31.69 45.93 17.19
CA LYS A 67 -30.29 45.46 17.30
C LYS A 67 -30.16 44.18 18.14
N LYS A 68 -30.94 44.05 19.22
CA LYS A 68 -30.96 42.85 20.08
C LYS A 68 -31.52 41.65 19.33
N GLU A 69 -32.59 41.86 18.56
CA GLU A 69 -33.18 40.79 17.75
C GLU A 69 -32.26 40.38 16.59
N GLN A 70 -31.60 41.35 15.94
CA GLN A 70 -30.60 41.07 14.92
C GLN A 70 -29.41 40.27 15.48
N ASN A 71 -28.91 40.61 16.67
CA ASN A 71 -27.84 39.84 17.31
C ASN A 71 -28.29 38.41 17.67
N ARG A 72 -29.51 38.25 18.19
CA ARG A 72 -30.08 36.92 18.43
C ARG A 72 -30.21 36.11 17.15
N ALA A 73 -30.70 36.72 16.07
CA ALA A 73 -30.80 36.10 14.77
C ALA A 73 -29.41 35.71 14.21
N ALA A 74 -28.43 36.60 14.31
CA ALA A 74 -27.05 36.34 13.90
C ALA A 74 -26.42 35.19 14.70
N GLN A 75 -26.65 35.15 16.02
CA GLN A 75 -26.15 34.06 16.88
C GLN A 75 -26.79 32.72 16.53
N ARG A 76 -28.11 32.70 16.27
CA ARG A 76 -28.83 31.50 15.81
C ARG A 76 -28.28 31.03 14.46
N ALA A 77 -28.11 31.95 13.50
CA ALA A 77 -27.55 31.64 12.20
C ALA A 77 -26.12 31.10 12.31
N PHE A 78 -25.30 31.66 13.20
CA PHE A 78 -23.94 31.17 13.43
C PHE A 78 -23.94 29.75 14.02
N ARG A 79 -24.77 29.49 15.04
CA ARG A 79 -24.90 28.14 15.63
C ARG A 79 -25.38 27.14 14.58
N GLN A 80 -26.41 27.49 13.81
CA GLN A 80 -26.94 26.63 12.75
C GLN A 80 -25.89 26.30 11.69
N ARG A 81 -25.10 27.29 11.24
CA ARG A 81 -24.02 27.05 10.27
C ARG A 81 -22.95 26.12 10.84
N LYS A 82 -22.59 26.29 12.11
CA LYS A 82 -21.60 25.42 12.78
C LYS A 82 -22.12 24.00 12.92
N GLU A 83 -23.36 23.84 13.39
CA GLU A 83 -24.02 22.53 13.52
C GLU A 83 -24.16 21.82 12.16
N ALA A 84 -24.58 22.55 11.12
CA ALA A 84 -24.66 22.03 9.76
C ALA A 84 -23.28 21.57 9.23
N LYS A 85 -22.22 22.34 9.49
CA LYS A 85 -20.87 21.96 9.02
C LYS A 85 -20.34 20.72 9.75
N ILE A 86 -20.61 20.60 11.05
CA ILE A 86 -20.24 19.42 11.82
C ILE A 86 -20.99 18.20 11.27
N GLN A 87 -22.29 18.32 11.01
CA GLN A 87 -23.10 17.26 10.43
C GLN A 87 -22.56 16.82 9.06
N GLU A 88 -22.31 17.76 8.15
CA GLU A 88 -21.73 17.49 6.83
C GLU A 88 -20.39 16.74 6.93
N LEU A 89 -19.49 17.19 7.80
CA LEU A 89 -18.19 16.54 7.99
C LEU A 89 -18.32 15.13 8.57
N THR A 90 -19.24 14.93 9.51
CA THR A 90 -19.49 13.60 10.07
C THR A 90 -20.08 12.64 9.04
N GLU A 91 -20.95 13.14 8.16
CA GLU A 91 -21.54 12.35 7.08
C GLU A 91 -20.49 11.96 6.04
N LEU A 92 -19.66 12.92 5.61
CA LEU A 92 -18.58 12.67 4.66
C LEU A 92 -17.54 11.67 5.21
N LEU A 93 -17.20 11.79 6.49
CA LEU A 93 -16.31 10.86 7.18
C LEU A 93 -16.91 9.45 7.19
N ASN A 94 -18.19 9.32 7.53
CA ASN A 94 -18.88 8.03 7.54
C ASN A 94 -18.96 7.42 6.13
N GLN A 95 -19.26 8.23 5.12
CA GLN A 95 -19.27 7.81 3.73
C GLN A 95 -17.89 7.29 3.28
N SER A 96 -16.82 8.05 3.54
CA SER A 96 -15.46 7.62 3.19
C SER A 96 -15.04 6.34 3.94
N LYS A 97 -15.43 6.18 5.20
CA LYS A 97 -15.20 4.93 5.95
C LYS A 97 -15.92 3.74 5.29
N LYS A 98 -17.18 3.93 4.87
CA LYS A 98 -17.97 2.90 4.19
C LYS A 98 -17.35 2.51 2.84
N GLU A 99 -16.93 3.50 2.05
CA GLU A 99 -16.24 3.27 0.77
C GLU A 99 -14.93 2.51 0.97
N ASN A 100 -14.11 2.92 1.94
CA ASN A 100 -12.87 2.21 2.28
C ASN A 100 -13.13 0.76 2.70
N TYR A 101 -14.16 0.50 3.53
CA TYR A 101 -14.52 -0.85 3.91
C TYR A 101 -14.96 -1.70 2.70
N SER A 102 -15.75 -1.11 1.80
CA SER A 102 -16.19 -1.77 0.56
C SER A 102 -15.00 -2.08 -0.37
N LEU A 103 -14.08 -1.14 -0.56
CA LEU A 103 -12.89 -1.33 -1.38
C LEU A 103 -11.96 -2.40 -0.79
N LYS A 104 -11.77 -2.39 0.53
CA LYS A 104 -10.98 -3.41 1.22
C LYS A 104 -11.59 -4.80 1.03
N LEU A 105 -12.91 -4.93 1.16
CA LEU A 105 -13.60 -6.19 0.91
C LEU A 105 -13.44 -6.68 -0.53
N GLN A 106 -13.55 -5.78 -1.52
CA GLN A 106 -13.31 -6.13 -2.92
C GLN A 106 -11.87 -6.57 -3.18
N LEU A 107 -10.89 -5.90 -2.56
CA LEU A 107 -9.48 -6.31 -2.63
C LEU A 107 -9.28 -7.71 -2.05
N ASP A 108 -9.86 -7.99 -0.89
CA ASP A 108 -9.74 -9.30 -0.24
C ASP A 108 -10.41 -10.39 -1.10
N GLN A 109 -11.56 -10.11 -1.70
CA GLN A 109 -12.24 -11.02 -2.64
C GLN A 109 -11.42 -11.27 -3.91
N LEU A 110 -10.85 -10.22 -4.51
CA LEU A 110 -10.00 -10.35 -5.69
C LEU A 110 -8.74 -11.15 -5.37
N LYS A 111 -8.06 -10.85 -4.26
CA LYS A 111 -6.91 -11.62 -3.78
C LYS A 111 -7.23 -13.08 -3.54
N GLN A 112 -8.44 -13.40 -3.05
CA GLN A 112 -8.86 -14.79 -2.85
C GLN A 112 -9.19 -15.51 -4.17
N SER A 113 -9.82 -14.81 -5.12
CA SER A 113 -10.13 -15.34 -6.46
C SER A 113 -8.88 -15.58 -7.30
N LEU A 114 -7.88 -14.72 -7.14
CA LEU A 114 -6.53 -14.87 -7.63
C LEU A 114 -5.78 -15.80 -6.67
N ASN A 115 -6.18 -17.08 -6.63
CA ASN A 115 -5.56 -18.14 -5.83
C ASN A 115 -4.06 -17.84 -5.62
N PRO A 116 -3.64 -17.33 -4.44
CA PRO A 116 -2.32 -16.78 -4.29
C PRO A 116 -1.35 -17.94 -4.30
N ARG A 117 -0.89 -18.30 -5.51
CA ARG A 117 0.50 -18.66 -5.68
C ARG A 117 1.22 -17.44 -5.12
N GLU A 118 1.79 -17.62 -3.94
CA GLU A 118 2.60 -16.66 -3.16
C GLU A 118 3.14 -15.53 -4.02
N PRO A 119 3.20 -14.27 -3.54
CA PRO A 119 3.86 -13.21 -4.28
C PRO A 119 5.22 -13.73 -4.70
N LYS A 120 5.34 -14.11 -5.98
CA LYS A 120 6.62 -14.32 -6.58
C LYS A 120 7.15 -12.91 -6.59
N ASP A 121 7.97 -12.62 -5.59
CA ASP A 121 8.83 -11.47 -5.61
C ASP A 121 9.32 -11.36 -7.04
N LEU A 122 8.99 -10.24 -7.69
CA LEU A 122 9.58 -9.89 -8.98
C LEU A 122 11.11 -9.72 -8.83
N ASN A 123 11.63 -9.86 -7.61
CA ASN A 123 12.99 -10.22 -7.30
C ASN A 123 13.15 -11.76 -7.33
N TYR A 124 13.10 -12.35 -8.52
CA TYR A 124 13.54 -13.74 -8.69
C TYR A 124 15.06 -13.76 -8.62
N GLU A 125 15.58 -14.09 -7.44
CA GLU A 125 16.98 -14.41 -7.26
C GLU A 125 17.24 -15.72 -8.00
N PHE A 126 18.11 -15.69 -9.02
CA PHE A 126 18.58 -16.86 -9.76
C PHE A 126 18.75 -18.06 -8.81
N PRO A 127 18.34 -19.28 -9.20
CA PRO A 127 18.34 -20.43 -8.31
C PRO A 127 19.59 -20.50 -7.48
N SER A 128 19.45 -20.40 -6.15
CA SER A 128 20.60 -20.34 -5.24
C SER A 128 21.42 -21.62 -5.31
N THR A 129 20.84 -22.70 -5.86
CA THR A 129 21.54 -23.94 -6.15
C THR A 129 21.26 -24.46 -7.55
N LYS A 130 22.28 -25.03 -8.18
CA LYS A 130 22.18 -25.77 -9.45
C LYS A 130 21.08 -26.84 -9.44
N ASN A 131 20.89 -27.55 -8.33
CA ASN A 131 19.86 -28.60 -8.23
C ASN A 131 18.44 -28.02 -8.34
N GLU A 132 18.20 -26.83 -7.79
CA GLU A 132 16.91 -26.16 -7.88
C GLU A 132 16.58 -25.74 -9.31
N PHE A 133 17.57 -25.23 -10.04
CA PHE A 133 17.45 -24.94 -11.46
C PHE A 133 17.10 -26.21 -12.27
N ILE A 134 17.86 -27.28 -12.02
CA ILE A 134 17.65 -28.59 -12.65
C ILE A 134 16.22 -29.07 -12.39
N HIS A 135 15.76 -29.08 -11.14
CA HIS A 135 14.40 -29.50 -10.79
C HIS A 135 13.34 -28.64 -11.49
N THR A 136 13.57 -27.34 -11.64
CA THR A 136 12.62 -26.42 -12.28
C THR A 136 12.44 -26.71 -13.78
N LEU A 137 13.51 -27.12 -14.47
CA LEU A 137 13.44 -27.56 -15.87
C LEU A 137 12.79 -28.94 -16.00
N LEU A 138 13.11 -29.86 -15.10
CA LEU A 138 12.65 -31.26 -15.17
C LEU A 138 11.21 -31.50 -14.68
N LYS A 139 10.69 -30.67 -13.77
CA LYS A 139 9.39 -30.86 -13.08
C LYS A 139 8.17 -30.79 -14.02
N ASP A 140 8.29 -30.12 -15.17
CA ASP A 140 7.16 -29.80 -16.04
C ASP A 140 7.08 -30.73 -17.29
N ASN A 141 6.87 -32.04 -17.11
CA ASN A 141 6.62 -33.01 -18.20
C ASN A 141 7.81 -33.44 -19.07
N THR A 142 9.05 -33.37 -18.58
CA THR A 142 10.12 -34.09 -19.29
C THR A 142 9.83 -35.60 -19.17
N LYS A 143 9.70 -36.30 -20.30
CA LYS A 143 9.43 -37.76 -20.36
C LYS A 143 10.62 -38.60 -19.87
N HIS A 144 11.58 -37.97 -19.19
CA HIS A 144 12.87 -38.50 -18.84
C HIS A 144 12.95 -38.66 -17.32
N ASN A 145 12.72 -39.88 -16.84
CA ASN A 145 13.12 -40.25 -15.48
C ASN A 145 14.64 -40.33 -15.45
N LEU A 146 15.31 -39.24 -15.08
CA LEU A 146 16.75 -39.26 -14.86
C LEU A 146 17.06 -39.84 -13.48
N SER A 147 17.99 -40.80 -13.44
CA SER A 147 18.62 -41.24 -12.19
C SER A 147 19.58 -40.14 -11.73
N GLY A 148 19.56 -39.77 -10.44
CA GLY A 148 20.22 -38.57 -9.90
C GLY A 148 21.73 -38.44 -10.12
N ALA A 149 22.42 -39.49 -10.60
CA ALA A 149 23.84 -39.44 -10.92
C ALA A 149 24.14 -38.77 -12.28
N ASP A 150 23.26 -38.88 -13.27
CA ASP A 150 23.53 -38.39 -14.64
C ASP A 150 23.17 -36.90 -14.82
N VAL A 151 22.31 -36.35 -13.96
CA VAL A 151 21.78 -34.98 -14.09
C VAL A 151 22.81 -33.91 -13.72
N ASN A 152 23.72 -34.21 -12.79
CA ASN A 152 24.73 -33.27 -12.33
C ASN A 152 25.94 -33.19 -13.25
N VAL A 153 26.00 -34.03 -14.27
CA VAL A 153 27.13 -34.12 -15.18
C VAL A 153 27.12 -32.90 -16.12
N SER A 154 27.95 -31.90 -15.78
CA SER A 154 28.23 -30.75 -16.66
C SER A 154 29.10 -31.23 -17.81
N LYS A 155 28.50 -31.36 -18.99
CA LYS A 155 29.19 -31.79 -20.21
C LYS A 155 28.67 -31.02 -21.40
N THR A 156 29.61 -30.72 -22.29
CA THR A 156 29.33 -30.17 -23.62
C THR A 156 29.64 -31.27 -24.62
N TYR A 157 28.72 -31.54 -25.54
CA TYR A 157 28.88 -32.52 -26.60
C TYR A 157 28.72 -31.85 -27.96
N THR A 158 29.34 -32.41 -28.98
CA THR A 158 29.12 -32.00 -30.37
C THR A 158 28.27 -33.05 -31.07
N ASP A 159 27.11 -32.63 -31.58
CA ASP A 159 26.25 -33.46 -32.42
C ASP A 159 25.99 -32.70 -33.72
N CYS A 160 26.35 -33.31 -34.86
CA CYS A 160 26.20 -32.72 -36.19
C CYS A 160 26.68 -31.25 -36.29
N ASP A 161 27.92 -30.96 -35.85
CA ASP A 161 28.55 -29.63 -35.83
C ASP A 161 27.88 -28.57 -34.91
N GLN A 162 26.94 -28.99 -34.05
CA GLN A 162 26.31 -28.13 -33.06
C GLN A 162 26.79 -28.48 -31.64
N GLU A 163 27.20 -27.48 -30.87
CA GLU A 163 27.52 -27.65 -29.45
C GLU A 163 26.22 -27.76 -28.64
N LEU A 164 26.06 -28.87 -27.92
CA LEU A 164 24.95 -29.17 -27.02
C LEU A 164 25.44 -29.11 -25.58
N LEU A 165 24.67 -28.44 -24.72
CA LEU A 165 24.93 -28.27 -23.29
C LEU A 165 23.92 -29.07 -22.48
N THR A 166 24.39 -29.93 -21.57
CA THR A 166 23.51 -30.59 -20.58
C THR A 166 22.90 -29.56 -19.63
N ILE A 167 21.79 -29.89 -18.95
CA ILE A 167 21.15 -28.96 -18.00
C ILE A 167 22.15 -28.37 -16.99
N SER A 168 23.03 -29.21 -16.42
CA SER A 168 24.07 -28.76 -15.48
C SER A 168 25.05 -27.76 -16.12
N ALA A 169 25.42 -27.97 -17.39
CA ALA A 169 26.27 -27.07 -18.15
C ALA A 169 25.56 -25.77 -18.57
N VAL A 170 24.25 -25.83 -18.83
CA VAL A 170 23.44 -24.62 -19.09
C VAL A 170 23.41 -23.72 -17.87
N TRP A 171 23.25 -24.29 -16.66
CA TRP A 171 23.32 -23.51 -15.43
C TRP A 171 24.68 -22.82 -15.27
N ASP A 172 25.78 -23.56 -15.45
CA ASP A 172 27.15 -23.01 -15.38
C ASP A 172 27.33 -21.86 -16.38
N TYR A 173 26.78 -22.02 -17.59
CA TYR A 173 26.85 -21.01 -18.64
C TYR A 173 26.06 -19.74 -18.31
N LEU A 174 24.81 -19.89 -17.84
CA LEU A 174 23.97 -18.76 -17.46
C LEU A 174 24.52 -18.01 -16.24
N ASP A 175 25.06 -18.73 -15.26
CA ASP A 175 25.69 -18.15 -14.07
C ASP A 175 26.91 -17.29 -14.48
N GLN A 176 27.78 -17.83 -15.34
CA GLN A 176 28.90 -17.06 -15.89
C GLN A 176 28.43 -15.84 -16.69
N LYS A 177 27.39 -15.97 -17.53
CA LYS A 177 26.88 -14.84 -18.32
C LYS A 177 26.29 -13.76 -17.44
N ARG A 178 25.51 -14.14 -16.44
CA ARG A 178 24.94 -13.22 -15.45
C ARG A 178 26.04 -12.39 -14.78
N SER A 179 27.10 -13.01 -14.27
CA SER A 179 28.20 -12.27 -13.62
C SER A 179 28.84 -11.24 -14.55
N ASN A 180 29.06 -11.60 -15.82
CA ASN A 180 29.61 -10.66 -16.82
C ASN A 180 28.63 -9.52 -17.19
N ILE A 181 27.33 -9.80 -17.19
CA ILE A 181 26.27 -8.85 -17.55
C ILE A 181 26.01 -7.86 -16.40
N GLU A 182 26.03 -8.35 -15.15
CA GLU A 182 25.95 -7.51 -13.94
C GLU A 182 27.10 -6.50 -13.87
N GLU A 183 28.32 -6.90 -14.25
CA GLU A 183 29.47 -5.98 -14.37
C GLU A 183 29.23 -4.86 -15.40
N ASN A 184 28.44 -5.13 -16.44
CA ASN A 184 28.09 -4.16 -17.48
C ASN A 184 26.83 -3.35 -17.17
N SER A 185 26.28 -3.42 -15.95
CA SER A 185 25.03 -2.75 -15.55
C SER A 185 23.80 -3.16 -16.37
N GLN A 186 23.81 -4.37 -16.92
CA GLN A 186 22.68 -4.96 -17.63
C GLN A 186 21.98 -5.99 -16.73
N GLU A 187 20.71 -6.30 -17.03
CA GLU A 187 19.94 -7.33 -16.31
C GLU A 187 19.54 -8.47 -17.26
N LEU A 188 19.62 -9.71 -16.76
CA LEU A 188 19.29 -10.93 -17.51
C LEU A 188 18.04 -11.60 -16.91
N ASP A 189 16.97 -11.71 -17.69
CA ASP A 189 15.75 -12.41 -17.27
C ASP A 189 15.90 -13.93 -17.45
N ILE A 190 16.42 -14.59 -16.42
CA ILE A 190 16.58 -16.05 -16.42
C ILE A 190 15.23 -16.79 -16.50
N GLN A 191 14.15 -16.23 -15.95
CA GLN A 191 12.87 -16.92 -15.93
C GLN A 191 12.33 -17.11 -17.36
N SER A 192 12.38 -16.05 -18.16
CA SER A 192 11.97 -16.11 -19.57
C SER A 192 12.87 -17.04 -20.40
N ILE A 193 14.17 -17.07 -20.10
CA ILE A 193 15.11 -18.01 -20.74
C ILE A 193 14.73 -19.45 -20.40
N VAL A 194 14.54 -19.76 -19.11
CA VAL A 194 14.17 -21.11 -18.64
C VAL A 194 12.83 -21.55 -19.22
N GLU A 195 11.83 -20.67 -19.28
CA GLU A 195 10.53 -20.95 -19.91
C GLU A 195 10.66 -21.21 -21.41
N SER A 196 11.54 -20.51 -22.11
CA SER A 196 11.79 -20.69 -23.54
C SER A 196 12.66 -21.92 -23.84
N LEU A 197 13.50 -22.34 -22.89
CA LEU A 197 14.27 -23.58 -23.00
C LEU A 197 13.36 -24.80 -22.88
N LYS A 198 12.36 -24.76 -21.99
CA LYS A 198 11.42 -25.87 -21.78
C LYS A 198 10.77 -26.29 -23.10
N GLY A 199 10.88 -27.58 -23.43
CA GLY A 199 10.32 -28.16 -24.67
C GLY A 199 11.27 -28.17 -25.86
N ASN A 200 12.39 -27.44 -25.82
CA ASN A 200 13.43 -27.45 -26.86
C ASN A 200 14.58 -28.44 -26.57
N GLU A 201 14.30 -29.47 -25.77
CA GLU A 201 15.30 -30.43 -25.30
C GLU A 201 15.63 -31.48 -26.37
N ARG A 202 16.91 -31.78 -26.55
CA ARG A 202 17.40 -32.91 -27.33
C ARG A 202 17.94 -33.99 -26.40
N CYS A 203 17.42 -35.21 -26.54
CA CYS A 203 17.83 -36.34 -25.70
C CYS A 203 19.08 -37.00 -26.29
N HIS A 204 20.18 -37.04 -25.55
CA HIS A 204 21.43 -37.64 -26.02
C HIS A 204 21.97 -38.75 -25.10
N GLY A 205 21.13 -39.68 -24.64
CA GLY A 205 21.59 -40.84 -23.83
C GLY A 205 22.17 -40.52 -22.43
N TYR A 206 22.58 -39.28 -22.17
CA TYR A 206 23.03 -38.73 -20.89
C TYR A 206 22.00 -37.75 -20.31
N GLY A 207 20.79 -37.73 -20.88
CA GLY A 207 19.70 -36.85 -20.48
C GLY A 207 19.38 -35.76 -21.51
N PRO A 208 18.55 -34.78 -21.10
CA PRO A 208 18.18 -33.65 -21.92
C PRO A 208 19.31 -32.62 -22.03
N ALA A 209 19.47 -32.09 -23.22
CA ALA A 209 20.43 -31.05 -23.54
C ALA A 209 19.89 -30.07 -24.54
N TYR A 210 20.52 -28.91 -24.59
CA TYR A 210 20.07 -27.77 -25.38
C TYR A 210 21.20 -27.30 -26.30
N PRO A 211 20.88 -26.90 -27.54
CA PRO A 211 21.86 -26.31 -28.42
C PRO A 211 22.35 -24.98 -27.87
N LYS A 212 23.67 -24.80 -27.83
CA LYS A 212 24.31 -23.56 -27.39
C LYS A 212 23.86 -22.35 -28.19
N SER A 213 23.66 -22.51 -29.50
CA SER A 213 23.15 -21.45 -30.36
C SER A 213 21.80 -20.91 -29.89
N LEU A 214 20.91 -21.78 -29.39
CA LEU A 214 19.61 -21.37 -28.84
C LEU A 214 19.80 -20.63 -27.51
N ILE A 215 20.67 -21.12 -26.63
CA ILE A 215 20.93 -20.46 -25.35
C ILE A 215 21.52 -19.07 -25.57
N ASP A 216 22.48 -18.94 -26.51
CA ASP A 216 23.08 -17.66 -26.88
C ASP A 216 22.04 -16.68 -27.44
N GLU A 217 21.14 -17.15 -28.31
CA GLU A 217 20.04 -16.36 -28.83
C GLU A 217 19.10 -15.87 -27.71
N LEU A 218 18.72 -16.76 -26.79
CA LEU A 218 17.85 -16.42 -25.66
C LEU A 218 18.53 -15.44 -24.70
N VAL A 219 19.82 -15.64 -24.39
CA VAL A 219 20.58 -14.71 -23.56
C VAL A 219 20.58 -13.33 -24.22
N CYS A 220 20.86 -13.22 -25.52
CA CYS A 220 20.81 -11.93 -26.21
C CYS A 220 19.41 -11.30 -26.27
N GLN A 221 18.36 -12.12 -26.37
CA GLN A 221 16.98 -11.64 -26.44
C GLN A 221 16.47 -11.11 -25.09
N TYR A 222 16.90 -11.73 -23.99
CA TYR A 222 16.42 -11.46 -22.63
C TYR A 222 17.43 -10.69 -21.76
N THR A 223 18.45 -10.10 -22.37
CA THR A 223 19.28 -9.05 -21.76
C THR A 223 18.65 -7.68 -21.98
N TYR A 224 18.56 -6.88 -20.92
CA TYR A 224 18.10 -5.50 -20.97
C TYR A 224 19.19 -4.54 -20.49
N ASP A 225 19.29 -3.38 -21.13
CA ASP A 225 20.09 -2.26 -20.64
C ASP A 225 19.31 -1.56 -19.52
N SER A 226 19.94 -1.36 -18.36
CA SER A 226 19.33 -0.68 -17.20
C SER A 226 19.17 0.83 -17.40
#